data_AF-A0A919SV71-F1
#
_entry.id   AF-A0A919SV71-F1
#
_cell.length_a   1.000
_cell.length_b   1.000
_cell.length_c   1.000
_cell.angle_alpha   90.00
_cell.angle_beta   90.00
_cell.angle_gamma   90.00
#
_symmetry.space_group_name_H-M   'P 1'
#
loop_
_entity.id
_entity.type
_entity.pdbx_description
1 polymer ?
#
loop_
_entity_poly.entity_id
_entity_poly.type
_entity_poly.pdbx_seq_one_letter_code
_entity_poly.pdbx_strand_id
1 'polypeptide(L)'
;MTAVGPPQQPVTTAVAGAFIVVCAASAAFAVAVSDRLLSPDVPGSRLDYPPAVGPLLLTLAVAGMTIMTYRRRARAAALLAAIVAAQLAGTGLIAIRSWFAIKGFGGSGSLTATPITYAGTVALAAAAATVAAAALVWREPADGWRSFIPARPLYIAVGVAVVTLLPQQWNAATESGDITGLGPIATLTYSLPWGVGITVLGWMRGRCAVAAAITVAVAAVLCAMFVVATHMVDYYSPPPAGD
;
A
#
# COMPACT_ATOMS: atom_id res chain seq x y z
N MET A 1 -18.54 -37.48 -14.42
CA MET A 1 -19.36 -37.03 -13.28
C MET A 1 -18.42 -36.60 -12.16
N THR A 2 -18.07 -35.32 -12.08
CA THR A 2 -17.25 -34.77 -11.00
C THR A 2 -18.17 -34.31 -9.87
N ALA A 3 -17.96 -34.85 -8.67
CA ALA A 3 -18.72 -34.50 -7.49
C ALA A 3 -18.64 -32.98 -7.24
N VAL A 4 -19.79 -32.30 -7.30
CA VAL A 4 -19.94 -30.92 -6.85
C VAL A 4 -19.80 -30.96 -5.33
N GLY A 5 -18.60 -30.66 -4.83
CA GLY A 5 -18.34 -30.52 -3.40
C GLY A 5 -19.28 -29.46 -2.79
N PRO A 6 -19.62 -29.58 -1.50
CA PRO A 6 -20.56 -28.68 -0.85
C PRO A 6 -20.09 -27.22 -0.99
N PRO A 7 -21.01 -26.27 -1.23
CA PRO A 7 -20.65 -24.87 -1.40
C PRO A 7 -19.89 -24.38 -0.16
N GLN A 8 -18.62 -24.00 -0.33
CA GLN A 8 -17.79 -23.48 0.74
C GLN A 8 -18.50 -22.32 1.46
N GLN A 9 -18.53 -22.41 2.79
CA GLN A 9 -19.48 -21.72 3.65
C GLN A 9 -19.28 -20.19 3.75
N PRO A 10 -20.38 -19.42 3.87
CA PRO A 10 -20.39 -17.95 4.03
C PRO A 10 -19.55 -17.41 5.19
N VAL A 11 -19.31 -18.25 6.20
CA VAL A 11 -18.59 -17.88 7.43
C VAL A 11 -17.16 -17.46 7.11
N THR A 12 -16.49 -18.12 6.17
CA THR A 12 -15.06 -17.84 5.87
C THR A 12 -14.84 -16.49 5.19
N THR A 13 -15.78 -16.03 4.35
CA THR A 13 -15.72 -14.71 3.70
C THR A 13 -16.00 -13.56 4.66
N ALA A 14 -16.97 -13.74 5.56
CA ALA A 14 -17.31 -12.72 6.55
C ALA A 14 -16.18 -12.54 7.57
N VAL A 15 -15.58 -13.64 8.04
CA VAL A 15 -14.43 -13.60 8.97
C VAL A 15 -13.22 -12.90 8.34
N ALA A 16 -12.92 -13.20 7.08
CA ALA A 16 -11.81 -12.54 6.38
C ALA A 16 -12.07 -11.04 6.13
N GLY A 17 -13.31 -10.65 5.78
CA GLY A 17 -13.70 -9.25 5.68
C GLY A 17 -13.57 -8.51 7.02
N ALA A 18 -14.04 -9.11 8.11
CA ALA A 18 -13.91 -8.57 9.46
C ALA A 18 -12.44 -8.43 9.88
N PHE A 19 -11.61 -9.42 9.57
CA PHE A 19 -10.17 -9.37 9.81
C PHE A 19 -9.51 -8.19 9.08
N ILE A 20 -9.84 -7.95 7.80
CA ILE A 20 -9.33 -6.80 7.04
C ILE A 20 -9.75 -5.47 7.68
N VAL A 21 -10.98 -5.35 8.17
CA VAL A 21 -11.44 -4.14 8.89
C VAL A 21 -10.66 -3.93 10.18
N VAL A 22 -10.42 -5.00 10.95
CA VAL A 22 -9.62 -4.94 12.18
C VAL A 22 -8.18 -4.51 11.88
N CYS A 23 -7.57 -5.03 10.81
CA CYS A 23 -6.24 -4.59 10.36
C CYS A 23 -6.21 -3.12 9.93
N ALA A 24 -7.25 -2.64 9.25
CA ALA A 24 -7.36 -1.22 8.88
C ALA A 24 -7.52 -0.33 10.12
N ALA A 25 -8.35 -0.75 11.08
CA ALA A 25 -8.57 -0.02 12.33
C ALA A 25 -7.31 0.02 13.21
N SER A 26 -6.58 -1.09 13.32
CA SER A 26 -5.33 -1.14 14.10
C SER A 26 -4.23 -0.27 13.48
N ALA A 27 -4.10 -0.29 12.15
CA ALA A 27 -3.19 0.60 11.43
C ALA A 27 -3.59 2.08 11.58
N ALA A 28 -4.89 2.40 11.49
CA ALA A 28 -5.39 3.76 11.71
C ALA A 28 -5.15 4.25 13.15
N PHE A 29 -5.35 3.37 14.14
CA PHE A 29 -5.03 3.67 15.54
C PHE A 29 -3.54 3.92 15.73
N ALA A 30 -2.67 3.08 15.15
CA ALA A 30 -1.22 3.26 15.21
C ALA A 30 -0.78 4.61 14.61
N VAL A 31 -1.34 5.01 13.46
CA VAL A 31 -1.08 6.31 12.84
C VAL A 31 -1.57 7.46 13.73
N ALA A 32 -2.81 7.39 14.23
CA ALA A 32 -3.39 8.45 15.05
C ALA A 32 -2.67 8.64 16.40
N VAL A 33 -2.24 7.53 17.02
CA VAL A 33 -1.48 7.55 18.26
C VAL A 33 -0.06 8.06 18.02
N SER A 34 0.57 7.65 16.93
CA SER A 34 1.88 8.18 16.53
C SER A 34 1.84 9.71 16.37
N ASP A 35 0.80 10.24 15.71
CA ASP A 35 0.65 11.69 15.49
C ASP A 35 0.39 12.49 16.78
N ARG A 36 -0.24 11.85 17.79
CA ARG A 36 -0.54 12.48 19.10
C ARG A 36 0.59 12.37 20.13
N LEU A 37 1.33 11.26 20.15
CA LEU A 37 2.39 11.01 21.14
C LEU A 37 3.73 11.65 20.75
N LEU A 38 3.96 11.89 19.47
CA LEU A 38 5.18 12.55 18.99
C LEU A 38 4.94 14.06 19.02
N SER A 39 5.40 14.70 20.10
CA SER A 39 5.19 16.13 20.38
C SER A 39 5.63 16.99 19.18
N PRO A 40 4.82 17.98 18.74
CA PRO A 40 5.18 18.87 17.63
C PRO A 40 6.45 19.71 17.90
N ASP A 41 6.87 19.80 19.16
CA ASP A 41 7.96 20.66 19.61
C ASP A 41 9.37 20.09 19.37
N VAL A 42 9.50 18.83 18.95
CA VAL A 42 10.79 18.23 18.64
C VAL A 42 10.91 18.01 17.12
N PRO A 43 11.69 18.85 16.41
CA PRO A 43 11.98 18.66 14.99
C PRO A 43 12.51 17.25 14.71
N GLY A 44 11.93 16.57 13.72
CA GLY A 44 12.31 15.20 13.34
C GLY A 44 11.82 14.10 14.30
N SER A 45 10.88 14.40 15.20
CA SER A 45 10.22 13.38 16.03
C SER A 45 8.91 12.85 15.44
N ARG A 46 8.36 13.47 14.39
CA ARG A 46 7.17 12.97 13.72
C ARG A 46 7.51 11.90 12.70
N LEU A 47 6.71 10.84 12.70
CA LEU A 47 6.62 9.92 11.58
C LEU A 47 5.87 10.63 10.46
N ASP A 48 6.60 11.09 9.44
CA ASP A 48 5.99 11.67 8.24
C ASP A 48 5.32 10.57 7.42
N TYR A 49 4.06 10.29 7.77
CA TYR A 49 3.18 9.49 6.94
C TYR A 49 2.72 10.35 5.75
N PRO A 50 2.75 9.82 4.52
CA PRO A 50 2.21 10.55 3.40
C PRO A 50 0.70 10.80 3.61
N PRO A 51 0.15 11.94 3.16
CA PRO A 51 -1.26 12.30 3.36
C PRO A 51 -2.23 11.27 2.74
N ALA A 52 -1.73 10.43 1.83
CA ALA A 52 -2.47 9.31 1.25
C ALA A 52 -2.81 8.18 2.24
N VAL A 53 -2.14 8.07 3.40
CA VAL A 53 -2.36 6.97 4.36
C VAL A 53 -3.79 6.96 4.89
N GLY A 54 -4.37 8.12 5.23
CA GLY A 54 -5.75 8.23 5.70
C GLY A 54 -6.77 7.69 4.68
N PRO A 55 -6.77 8.18 3.43
CA PRO A 55 -7.60 7.65 2.35
C PRO A 55 -7.41 6.15 2.10
N LEU A 56 -6.17 5.63 2.16
CA LEU A 56 -5.89 4.21 1.98
C LEU A 56 -6.51 3.37 3.11
N LEU A 57 -6.37 3.79 4.37
CA LEU A 57 -6.98 3.10 5.52
C LEU A 57 -8.51 3.08 5.43
N LEU A 58 -9.12 4.19 5.05
CA LEU A 58 -10.57 4.27 4.81
C LEU A 58 -10.99 3.31 3.70
N THR A 59 -10.26 3.29 2.59
CA THR A 59 -10.55 2.40 1.46
C THR A 59 -10.43 0.93 1.86
N LEU A 60 -9.43 0.58 2.67
CA LEU A 60 -9.24 -0.78 3.19
C LEU A 60 -10.40 -1.20 4.11
N ALA A 61 -10.84 -0.32 5.00
CA ALA A 61 -11.98 -0.56 5.88
C ALA A 61 -13.28 -0.74 5.08
N VAL A 62 -13.54 0.13 4.10
CA VAL A 62 -14.72 0.04 3.21
C VAL A 62 -14.68 -1.25 2.39
N ALA A 63 -13.52 -1.65 1.89
CA ALA A 63 -13.35 -2.91 1.18
C ALA A 63 -13.66 -4.12 2.08
N GLY A 64 -13.13 -4.15 3.31
CA GLY A 64 -13.44 -5.18 4.30
C GLY A 64 -14.93 -5.27 4.62
N MET A 65 -15.59 -4.13 4.87
CA MET A 65 -17.04 -4.06 5.07
C MET A 65 -17.82 -4.56 3.84
N THR A 66 -17.36 -4.22 2.64
CA THR A 66 -17.98 -4.68 1.38
C THR A 66 -17.86 -6.19 1.20
N ILE A 67 -16.74 -6.80 1.62
CA ILE A 67 -16.56 -8.26 1.62
C ILE A 67 -17.54 -8.92 2.58
N MET A 68 -17.77 -8.33 3.76
CA MET A 68 -18.73 -8.85 4.75
C MET A 68 -20.18 -8.75 4.28
N THR A 69 -20.54 -7.67 3.60
CA THR A 69 -21.94 -7.34 3.27
C THR A 69 -22.38 -7.83 1.88
N TYR A 70 -21.52 -7.72 0.86
CA TYR A 70 -21.90 -7.95 -0.53
C TYR A 70 -21.13 -9.11 -1.17
N ARG A 71 -21.64 -10.33 -1.03
CA ARG A 71 -21.07 -11.56 -1.63
C ARG A 71 -20.76 -11.45 -3.12
N ARG A 72 -21.65 -10.83 -3.91
CA ARG A 72 -21.46 -10.65 -5.36
C ARG A 72 -20.28 -9.74 -5.72
N ARG A 73 -19.84 -8.88 -4.78
CA ARG A 73 -18.74 -7.92 -4.97
C ARG A 73 -17.49 -8.26 -4.15
N ALA A 74 -17.53 -9.32 -3.34
CA ALA A 74 -16.45 -9.69 -2.42
C ALA A 74 -15.10 -9.87 -3.12
N ARG A 75 -15.08 -10.37 -4.36
CA ARG A 75 -13.84 -10.52 -5.14
C ARG A 75 -13.23 -9.19 -5.55
N ALA A 76 -14.04 -8.30 -6.13
CA ALA A 76 -13.58 -6.96 -6.51
C ALA A 76 -13.08 -6.19 -5.28
N ALA A 77 -13.80 -6.30 -4.17
CA ALA A 77 -13.42 -5.69 -2.91
C ALA A 77 -12.15 -6.31 -2.30
N ALA A 78 -11.95 -7.63 -2.39
CA ALA A 78 -10.73 -8.30 -1.95
C ALA A 78 -9.50 -7.88 -2.79
N LEU A 79 -9.65 -7.77 -4.11
CA LEU A 79 -8.57 -7.26 -4.97
C LEU A 79 -8.18 -5.82 -4.61
N LEU A 80 -9.18 -4.96 -4.43
CA LEU A 80 -9.00 -3.59 -3.92
C LEU A 80 -8.26 -3.58 -2.58
N ALA A 81 -8.71 -4.40 -1.62
CA ALA A 81 -8.10 -4.53 -0.31
C ALA A 81 -6.64 -4.99 -0.40
N ALA A 82 -6.33 -5.95 -1.27
CA ALA A 82 -4.96 -6.45 -1.46
C ALA A 82 -4.02 -5.35 -1.97
N ILE A 83 -4.45 -4.58 -2.98
CA ILE A 83 -3.63 -3.50 -3.57
C ILE A 83 -3.40 -2.39 -2.54
N VAL A 84 -4.48 -1.93 -1.89
CA VAL A 84 -4.43 -0.85 -0.90
C VAL A 84 -3.61 -1.25 0.33
N ALA A 85 -3.77 -2.48 0.81
CA ALA A 85 -3.00 -3.00 1.93
C ALA A 85 -1.52 -3.18 1.57
N ALA A 86 -1.19 -3.57 0.34
CA ALA A 86 0.21 -3.62 -0.09
C ALA A 86 0.86 -2.23 -0.10
N GLN A 87 0.14 -1.20 -0.55
CA GLN A 87 0.61 0.20 -0.47
C GLN A 87 0.83 0.65 0.98
N LEU A 88 -0.12 0.38 1.86
CA LEU A 88 0.00 0.68 3.29
C LEU A 88 1.19 -0.03 3.93
N ALA A 89 1.44 -1.30 3.56
CA ALA A 89 2.58 -2.05 4.05
C ALA A 89 3.91 -1.39 3.65
N GLY A 90 4.03 -0.95 2.40
CA GLY A 90 5.17 -0.19 1.91
C GLY A 90 5.37 1.14 2.65
N THR A 91 4.28 1.89 2.91
CA THR A 91 4.37 3.15 3.67
C THR A 91 4.89 2.94 5.10
N GLY A 92 4.46 1.86 5.78
CA GLY A 92 4.95 1.53 7.12
C GLY A 92 6.44 1.20 7.14
N LEU A 93 6.95 0.44 6.18
CA LEU A 93 8.38 0.11 6.07
C LEU A 93 9.26 1.34 5.83
N ILE A 94 8.78 2.30 5.03
CA ILE A 94 9.51 3.53 4.74
C ILE A 94 9.56 4.43 5.96
N ALA A 95 8.45 4.52 6.68
CA ALA A 95 8.39 5.22 7.95
C ALA A 95 9.42 4.68 8.97
N ILE A 96 9.61 3.36 9.04
CA ILE A 96 10.69 2.76 9.87
C ILE A 96 12.06 3.21 9.39
N ARG A 97 12.29 3.17 8.07
CA ARG A 97 13.60 3.48 7.47
C ARG A 97 13.98 4.95 7.63
N SER A 98 13.06 5.88 7.35
CA SER A 98 13.31 7.32 7.50
C SER A 98 13.67 7.65 8.95
N TRP A 99 13.01 7.00 9.91
CA TRP A 99 13.33 7.13 11.32
C TRP A 99 14.76 6.70 11.66
N PHE A 100 15.22 5.56 11.13
CA PHE A 100 16.60 5.10 11.31
C PHE A 100 17.63 6.04 10.66
N ALA A 101 17.32 6.62 9.50
CA ALA A 101 18.19 7.56 8.81
C ALA A 101 18.37 8.88 9.57
N ILE A 102 17.30 9.37 10.23
CA ILE A 102 17.31 10.65 10.96
C ILE A 102 18.07 10.56 12.30
N LYS A 103 17.93 9.46 13.05
CA LYS A 103 18.45 9.35 14.42
C LYS A 103 19.78 8.60 14.54
N GLY A 104 20.18 7.84 13.52
CA GLY A 104 21.32 6.91 13.59
C GLY A 104 21.13 5.81 14.65
N PHE A 105 21.94 4.76 14.59
CA PHE A 105 21.88 3.65 15.57
C PHE A 105 22.29 4.04 17.01
N GLY A 106 22.71 5.28 17.26
CA GLY A 106 23.26 5.74 18.54
C GLY A 106 22.28 6.47 19.48
N GLY A 107 21.06 6.78 19.04
CA GLY A 107 20.06 7.48 19.85
C GLY A 107 19.34 6.54 20.83
N SER A 108 19.35 6.88 22.12
CA SER A 108 18.81 6.12 23.27
C SER A 108 17.66 5.16 22.92
N GLY A 109 17.84 3.87 23.22
CA GLY A 109 16.99 2.77 22.76
C GLY A 109 15.52 2.79 23.21
N SER A 110 15.12 3.68 24.13
CA SER A 110 13.72 3.77 24.60
C SER A 110 12.89 4.80 23.84
N LEU A 111 13.50 5.87 23.30
CA LEU A 111 12.79 6.91 22.54
C LEU A 111 12.69 6.57 21.04
N THR A 112 13.54 5.67 20.56
CA THR A 112 13.56 5.20 19.17
C THR A 112 12.61 4.01 18.91
N ALA A 113 12.30 3.21 19.93
CA ALA A 113 11.49 2.00 19.77
C ALA A 113 10.00 2.28 19.51
N THR A 114 9.40 3.29 20.14
CA THR A 114 7.97 3.57 20.07
C THR A 114 7.47 3.92 18.65
N PRO A 115 8.13 4.84 17.91
CA PRO A 115 7.73 5.20 16.54
C PRO A 115 7.90 4.02 15.57
N ILE A 116 9.03 3.31 15.67
CA ILE A 116 9.30 2.10 14.87
C ILE A 116 8.23 1.04 15.11
N THR A 117 7.77 0.88 16.36
CA THR A 117 6.72 -0.08 16.71
C THR A 117 5.39 0.28 16.06
N TYR A 118 5.00 1.56 16.03
CA TYR A 118 3.77 1.99 15.34
C TYR A 118 3.87 1.82 13.83
N ALA A 119 4.98 2.21 13.22
CA ALA A 119 5.22 2.02 11.79
C ALA A 119 5.27 0.53 11.39
N GLY A 120 5.90 -0.30 12.23
CA GLY A 120 5.90 -1.75 12.10
C GLY A 120 4.50 -2.35 12.25
N THR A 121 3.67 -1.81 13.14
CA THR A 121 2.28 -2.24 13.30
C THR A 121 1.46 -1.93 12.04
N VAL A 122 1.64 -0.76 11.44
CA VAL A 122 1.03 -0.43 10.14
C VAL A 122 1.48 -1.41 9.06
N ALA A 123 2.79 -1.66 8.96
CA ALA A 123 3.35 -2.57 7.97
C ALA A 123 2.82 -4.01 8.13
N LEU A 124 2.81 -4.52 9.36
CA LEU A 124 2.37 -5.88 9.68
C LEU A 124 0.86 -6.04 9.46
N ALA A 125 0.05 -5.10 9.95
CA ALA A 125 -1.40 -5.14 9.79
C ALA A 125 -1.80 -5.10 8.31
N ALA A 126 -1.12 -4.25 7.53
CA ALA A 126 -1.36 -4.13 6.10
C ALA A 126 -0.85 -5.36 5.33
N ALA A 127 0.30 -5.94 5.69
CA ALA A 127 0.75 -7.20 5.10
C ALA A 127 -0.23 -8.35 5.39
N ALA A 128 -0.72 -8.46 6.64
CA ALA A 128 -1.70 -9.47 7.02
C ALA A 128 -3.02 -9.30 6.25
N ALA A 129 -3.51 -8.06 6.11
CA ALA A 129 -4.69 -7.75 5.29
C ALA A 129 -4.47 -8.11 3.81
N THR A 130 -3.26 -7.90 3.28
CA THR A 130 -2.89 -8.27 1.91
C THR A 130 -2.96 -9.78 1.71
N VAL A 131 -2.40 -10.55 2.63
CA VAL A 131 -2.41 -12.03 2.57
C VAL A 131 -3.85 -12.55 2.69
N ALA A 132 -4.65 -12.02 3.62
CA ALA A 132 -6.05 -12.40 3.78
C ALA A 132 -6.87 -12.08 2.52
N ALA A 133 -6.66 -10.90 1.93
CA ALA A 133 -7.31 -10.49 0.70
C ALA A 133 -6.88 -11.34 -0.50
N ALA A 134 -5.58 -11.65 -0.63
CA ALA A 134 -5.06 -12.54 -1.67
C ALA A 134 -5.63 -13.95 -1.53
N ALA A 135 -5.72 -14.49 -0.30
CA ALA A 135 -6.33 -15.79 -0.04
C ALA A 135 -7.82 -15.83 -0.43
N LEU A 136 -8.57 -14.73 -0.25
CA LEU A 136 -9.94 -14.61 -0.73
C LEU A 136 -10.05 -14.58 -2.25
N VAL A 137 -9.08 -13.98 -2.94
CA VAL A 137 -9.01 -13.99 -4.41
C VAL A 137 -8.68 -15.40 -4.92
N TRP A 138 -7.81 -16.13 -4.23
CA TRP A 138 -7.29 -17.43 -4.66
C TRP A 138 -8.27 -18.61 -4.44
N ARG A 139 -9.32 -18.46 -3.62
CA ARG A 139 -10.24 -19.53 -3.23
C ARG A 139 -11.25 -20.02 -4.28
N GLU A 140 -11.00 -19.85 -5.58
CA GLU A 140 -11.79 -20.55 -6.62
C GLU A 140 -10.96 -21.64 -7.30
N PRO A 141 -11.59 -22.78 -7.67
CA PRO A 141 -10.92 -23.82 -8.42
C PRO A 141 -10.57 -23.27 -9.80
N ALA A 142 -9.34 -22.80 -9.92
CA ALA A 142 -8.74 -22.45 -11.19
C ALA A 142 -8.74 -23.72 -12.07
N ASP A 143 -9.18 -23.60 -13.32
CA ASP A 143 -9.21 -24.65 -14.35
C ASP A 143 -7.81 -25.19 -14.71
N GLY A 144 -7.04 -25.65 -13.72
CA GLY A 144 -5.65 -26.03 -13.82
C GLY A 144 -4.75 -24.88 -14.32
N TRP A 145 -3.69 -25.26 -15.04
CA TRP A 145 -2.66 -24.37 -15.58
C TRP A 145 -3.20 -23.23 -16.46
N ARG A 146 -4.40 -23.39 -17.04
CA ARG A 146 -5.03 -22.37 -17.90
C ARG A 146 -5.40 -21.09 -17.15
N SER A 147 -5.60 -21.17 -15.84
CA SER A 147 -5.84 -20.00 -15.00
C SER A 147 -4.63 -19.07 -14.84
N PHE A 148 -3.42 -19.59 -15.05
CA PHE A 148 -2.19 -18.80 -15.02
C PHE A 148 -1.98 -17.99 -16.30
N ILE A 149 -2.71 -18.31 -17.38
CA ILE A 149 -2.60 -17.59 -18.64
C ILE A 149 -3.39 -16.27 -18.50
N PRO A 150 -2.73 -15.10 -18.58
CA PRO A 150 -3.41 -13.82 -18.52
C PRO A 150 -4.39 -13.67 -19.68
N ALA A 151 -5.57 -13.13 -19.39
CA ALA A 151 -6.52 -12.73 -20.43
C ALA A 151 -5.98 -11.60 -21.30
N ARG A 152 -5.08 -10.77 -20.78
CA ARG A 152 -4.49 -9.61 -21.46
C ARG A 152 -3.00 -9.48 -21.10
N PRO A 153 -2.09 -10.20 -21.79
CA PRO A 153 -0.67 -10.23 -21.45
C PRO A 153 0.02 -8.86 -21.53
N LEU A 154 -0.53 -7.93 -22.33
CA LEU A 154 -0.02 -6.55 -22.41
C LEU A 154 -0.01 -5.86 -21.05
N TYR A 155 -1.01 -6.08 -20.19
CA TYR A 155 -1.02 -5.50 -18.84
C TYR A 155 0.07 -6.07 -17.95
N ILE A 156 0.48 -7.33 -18.15
CA ILE A 156 1.66 -7.87 -17.46
C ILE A 156 2.90 -7.10 -17.88
N ALA A 157 3.10 -6.94 -19.19
CA ALA A 157 4.26 -6.23 -19.71
C ALA A 157 4.32 -4.78 -19.19
N VAL A 158 3.17 -4.08 -19.17
CA VAL A 158 3.09 -2.73 -18.60
C VAL A 158 3.37 -2.74 -17.09
N GLY A 159 2.81 -3.68 -16.33
CA GLY A 159 3.06 -3.80 -14.90
C GLY A 159 4.54 -4.03 -14.59
N VAL A 160 5.17 -4.98 -15.30
CA VAL A 160 6.62 -5.24 -15.20
C VAL A 160 7.42 -4.01 -15.58
N ALA A 161 7.08 -3.34 -16.68
CA ALA A 161 7.74 -2.12 -17.11
C ALA A 161 7.61 -1.00 -16.07
N VAL A 162 6.47 -0.87 -15.40
CA VAL A 162 6.30 0.11 -14.31
C VAL A 162 7.20 -0.24 -13.13
N VAL A 163 7.30 -1.50 -12.73
CA VAL A 163 8.20 -1.91 -11.64
C VAL A 163 9.66 -1.65 -11.97
N THR A 164 10.09 -1.93 -13.21
CA THR A 164 11.50 -1.88 -13.60
C THR A 164 11.96 -0.51 -14.08
N LEU A 165 11.17 0.18 -14.91
CA LEU A 165 11.55 1.43 -15.56
C LEU A 165 11.30 2.64 -14.67
N LEU A 166 10.23 2.65 -13.87
CA LEU A 166 9.86 3.82 -13.09
C LEU A 166 10.93 4.21 -12.05
N PRO A 167 11.56 3.27 -11.31
CA PRO A 167 12.69 3.59 -10.45
C PRO A 167 13.91 4.12 -11.21
N GLN A 168 14.18 3.62 -12.42
CA GLN A 168 15.31 4.05 -13.25
C GLN A 168 15.10 5.48 -13.76
N GLN A 169 13.89 5.79 -14.22
CA GLN A 169 13.50 7.15 -14.64
C GLN A 169 13.58 8.13 -13.46
N TRP A 170 13.14 7.71 -12.27
CA TRP A 170 13.21 8.54 -11.07
C TRP A 170 14.66 8.82 -10.65
N ASN A 171 15.51 7.79 -10.63
CA ASN A 171 16.93 7.93 -10.34
C ASN A 171 17.65 8.84 -11.36
N ALA A 172 17.26 8.78 -12.63
CA ALA A 172 17.82 9.63 -13.68
C ALA A 172 17.37 11.11 -13.56
N ALA A 173 16.18 11.36 -13.01
CA ALA A 173 15.63 12.71 -12.84
C ALA A 173 16.19 13.45 -11.61
N THR A 174 16.72 12.73 -10.62
CA THR A 174 17.29 13.33 -9.41
C THR A 174 18.80 13.51 -9.59
N GLU A 175 19.24 14.76 -9.86
CA GLU A 175 20.66 15.12 -10.05
C GLU A 175 21.56 14.83 -8.82
N SER A 176 20.98 14.58 -7.64
CA SER A 176 21.72 14.53 -6.38
C SER A 176 22.51 13.25 -6.11
N GLY A 177 22.45 12.23 -6.97
CA GLY A 177 23.25 10.99 -6.79
C GLY A 177 22.94 10.21 -5.50
N ASP A 178 21.95 10.63 -4.72
CA ASP A 178 21.60 10.03 -3.43
C ASP A 178 20.66 8.83 -3.63
N ILE A 179 21.22 7.80 -4.28
CA ILE A 179 20.59 6.52 -4.61
C ILE A 179 20.04 5.83 -3.33
N THR A 180 20.59 6.18 -2.17
CA THR A 180 20.23 5.56 -0.90
C THR A 180 18.87 6.02 -0.39
N GLY A 181 18.48 7.28 -0.54
CA GLY A 181 17.19 7.79 -0.03
C GLY A 181 15.99 7.43 -0.91
N LEU A 182 16.10 7.76 -2.21
CA LEU A 182 14.95 7.85 -3.11
C LEU A 182 14.58 6.54 -3.82
N GLY A 183 15.58 5.71 -4.16
CA GLY A 183 15.35 4.44 -4.86
C GLY A 183 14.35 3.54 -4.12
N PRO A 184 14.51 3.27 -2.82
CA PRO A 184 13.58 2.41 -2.09
C PRO A 184 12.20 3.04 -1.88
N ILE A 185 12.09 4.36 -1.81
CA ILE A 185 10.79 5.07 -1.70
C ILE A 185 10.03 4.95 -3.02
N ALA A 186 10.65 5.38 -4.13
CA ALA A 186 10.05 5.31 -5.46
C ALA A 186 9.66 3.86 -5.83
N THR A 187 10.50 2.88 -5.45
CA THR A 187 10.28 1.48 -5.83
C THR A 187 9.26 0.78 -4.93
N LEU A 188 9.40 0.87 -3.61
CA LEU A 188 8.58 0.08 -2.67
C LEU A 188 7.22 0.72 -2.37
N THR A 189 7.10 2.05 -2.38
CA THR A 189 5.80 2.70 -2.13
C THR A 189 4.93 2.77 -3.37
N TYR A 190 5.57 3.00 -4.53
CA TYR A 190 4.85 3.45 -5.72
C TYR A 190 4.98 2.47 -6.88
N SER A 191 6.19 2.20 -7.37
CA SER A 191 6.36 1.40 -8.59
C SER A 191 5.89 -0.04 -8.41
N LEU A 192 6.19 -0.67 -7.27
CA LEU A 192 5.85 -2.06 -7.01
C LEU A 192 4.34 -2.24 -6.81
N PRO A 193 3.64 -1.46 -5.97
CA PRO A 193 2.18 -1.60 -5.84
C PRO A 193 1.42 -1.23 -7.11
N TRP A 194 1.87 -0.22 -7.88
CA TRP A 194 1.24 0.12 -9.16
C TRP A 194 1.49 -0.95 -10.20
N GLY A 195 2.74 -1.38 -10.34
CA GLY A 195 3.14 -2.43 -11.26
C GLY A 195 2.35 -3.69 -11.01
N VAL A 196 2.33 -4.20 -9.76
CA VAL A 196 1.53 -5.36 -9.35
C VAL A 196 0.04 -5.15 -9.63
N GLY A 197 -0.52 -3.99 -9.30
CA GLY A 197 -1.93 -3.68 -9.59
C GLY A 197 -2.24 -3.74 -11.09
N ILE A 198 -1.33 -3.27 -11.94
CA ILE A 198 -1.43 -3.33 -13.40
C ILE A 198 -1.27 -4.77 -13.88
N THR A 199 -0.31 -5.53 -13.35
CA THR A 199 -0.15 -6.94 -13.73
C THR A 199 -1.44 -7.71 -13.46
N VAL A 200 -2.04 -7.52 -12.27
CA VAL A 200 -3.28 -8.18 -11.86
C VAL A 200 -4.45 -7.84 -12.80
N LEU A 201 -4.49 -6.64 -13.42
CA LEU A 201 -5.48 -6.32 -14.48
C LEU A 201 -5.43 -7.27 -15.66
N GLY A 202 -4.25 -7.84 -15.96
CA GLY A 202 -4.06 -8.82 -17.03
C GLY A 202 -4.88 -10.09 -16.86
N TRP A 203 -5.25 -10.45 -15.63
CA TRP A 203 -6.08 -11.62 -15.31
C TRP A 203 -7.55 -11.26 -15.02
N MET A 204 -7.88 -9.98 -14.89
CA MET A 204 -9.25 -9.53 -14.58
C MET A 204 -10.07 -9.24 -15.84
N ARG A 205 -11.39 -9.47 -15.76
CA ARG A 205 -12.36 -9.12 -16.80
C ARG A 205 -13.54 -8.30 -16.24
N GLY A 206 -14.18 -7.52 -17.11
CA GLY A 206 -15.40 -6.79 -16.79
C GLY A 206 -15.23 -5.69 -15.74
N ARG A 207 -16.23 -5.55 -14.85
CA ARG A 207 -16.30 -4.46 -13.87
C ARG A 207 -15.17 -4.49 -12.82
N CYS A 208 -14.64 -5.67 -12.51
CA CYS A 208 -13.52 -5.81 -11.57
C CYS A 208 -12.23 -5.21 -12.13
N ALA A 209 -11.98 -5.39 -13.44
CA ALA A 209 -10.84 -4.79 -14.12
C ALA A 209 -10.94 -3.25 -14.12
N VAL A 210 -12.14 -2.70 -14.35
CA VAL A 210 -12.35 -1.25 -14.31
C VAL A 210 -12.09 -0.68 -12.91
N ALA A 211 -12.58 -1.33 -11.86
CA ALA A 211 -12.36 -0.89 -10.48
C ALA A 211 -10.87 -0.88 -10.10
N ALA A 212 -10.15 -1.94 -10.42
CA ALA A 212 -8.71 -2.01 -10.15
C ALA A 212 -7.92 -0.98 -10.98
N ALA A 213 -8.28 -0.76 -12.25
CA ALA A 213 -7.65 0.24 -13.09
C ALA A 213 -7.86 1.66 -12.55
N ILE A 214 -9.09 1.99 -12.14
CA ILE A 214 -9.39 3.27 -11.50
C ILE A 214 -8.59 3.43 -10.21
N THR A 215 -8.47 2.37 -9.41
CA THR A 215 -7.72 2.43 -8.14
C THR A 215 -6.25 2.73 -8.38
N VAL A 216 -5.61 2.02 -9.33
CA VAL A 216 -4.21 2.28 -9.70
C VAL A 216 -4.06 3.69 -10.26
N ALA A 217 -4.97 4.12 -11.13
CA ALA A 217 -4.93 5.46 -11.72
C ALA A 217 -5.08 6.57 -10.66
N VAL A 218 -6.06 6.43 -9.74
CA VAL A 218 -6.26 7.39 -8.64
C VAL A 218 -5.05 7.40 -7.71
N ALA A 219 -4.47 6.24 -7.39
CA ALA A 219 -3.25 6.17 -6.59
C ALA A 219 -2.06 6.87 -7.27
N ALA A 220 -1.90 6.69 -8.58
CA ALA A 220 -0.88 7.39 -9.37
C ALA A 220 -1.09 8.91 -9.39
N VAL A 221 -2.33 9.37 -9.59
CA VAL A 221 -2.68 10.80 -9.57
C VAL A 221 -2.44 11.42 -8.20
N LEU A 222 -2.88 10.76 -7.12
CA LEU A 222 -2.65 11.23 -5.75
C LEU A 222 -1.15 11.33 -5.44
N CYS A 223 -0.35 10.37 -5.91
CA CYS A 223 1.11 10.44 -5.77
C CYS A 223 1.72 11.59 -6.57
N ALA A 224 1.30 11.79 -7.82
CA ALA A 224 1.78 12.90 -8.63
C ALA A 224 1.45 14.26 -7.97
N MET A 225 0.23 14.41 -7.45
CA MET A 225 -0.18 15.60 -6.69
C MET A 225 0.67 15.80 -5.43
N PHE A 226 0.98 14.73 -4.70
CA PHE A 226 1.84 14.80 -3.52
C PHE A 226 3.25 15.29 -3.87
N VAL A 227 3.85 14.73 -4.93
CA VAL A 227 5.19 15.11 -5.40
C VAL A 227 5.24 16.57 -5.85
N VAL A 228 4.20 17.03 -6.55
CA VAL A 228 4.08 18.45 -6.95
C VAL A 228 3.92 19.34 -5.71
N ALA A 229 3.10 18.93 -4.74
CA ALA A 229 2.90 19.68 -3.52
C ALA A 229 4.19 19.80 -2.69
N THR A 230 4.98 18.72 -2.55
CA THR A 230 6.26 18.77 -1.83
C THR A 230 7.26 19.67 -2.53
N HIS A 231 7.36 19.58 -3.87
CA HIS A 231 8.24 20.48 -4.63
C HIS A 231 7.83 21.96 -4.51
N MET A 232 6.53 22.26 -4.47
CA MET A 232 6.06 23.63 -4.27
C MET A 232 6.41 24.14 -2.87
N VAL A 233 6.27 23.32 -1.82
CA VAL A 233 6.63 23.72 -0.45
C VAL A 233 8.12 24.05 -0.34
N ASP A 234 8.99 23.24 -0.94
CA ASP A 234 10.43 23.51 -0.95
C ASP A 234 10.76 24.82 -1.68
N TYR A 235 10.04 25.13 -2.76
CA TYR A 235 10.26 26.35 -3.56
C TYR A 235 9.79 27.63 -2.86
N TYR A 236 8.74 27.55 -2.04
CA TYR A 236 8.19 28.69 -1.31
C TYR A 236 8.72 28.84 0.13
N SER A 237 9.56 27.92 0.59
CA SER A 237 10.20 28.03 1.89
C SER A 237 11.29 29.11 1.84
N PRO A 238 11.24 30.15 2.70
CA PRO A 238 12.29 31.15 2.73
C PRO A 238 13.63 30.48 3.05
N PRO A 239 14.73 30.91 2.40
CA PRO A 239 16.04 30.36 2.72
C PRO A 239 16.28 30.51 4.23
N PRO A 240 16.90 29.50 4.88
CA PRO A 240 17.21 29.60 6.30
C PRO A 240 17.99 30.89 6.52
N ALA A 241 17.52 31.71 7.47
CA ALA A 241 18.22 32.94 7.84
C ALA A 241 19.67 32.55 8.14
N GLY A 242 20.61 33.06 7.34
CA GLY A 242 22.02 32.71 7.50
C GLY A 242 22.49 33.20 8.86
N ASP A 243 22.90 32.26 9.71
CA ASP A 243 23.70 32.51 10.90
C ASP A 243 25.19 32.66 10.53
#